data_AF-A0A0K2Y769-F1
#
_entry.id   AF-A0A0K2Y769-F1
#
_cell.length_a   1.000
_cell.length_b   1.000
_cell.length_c   1.000
_cell.angle_alpha   90.00
_cell.angle_beta   90.00
_cell.angle_gamma   90.00
#
_symmetry.space_group_name_H-M   'P 1'
#
loop_
_entity.id
_entity.type
_entity.pdbx_description
1 polymer ?
#
loop_
_entity_poly.entity_id
_entity_poly.type
_entity_poly.pdbx_seq_one_letter_code
_entity_poly.pdbx_strand_id
1 'polypeptide(L)' 'MLFLLAIVVGLFLWLRPKMKTPPPKNDSNAELDMLECAHCKTYVTSQEAIHSQGCVYCSKACLKESAC' A
#
# COMPACT_ATOMS: atom_id res chain seq x y z
N MET A 1 11.02 -22.97 10.14
CA MET A 1 9.67 -22.52 9.76
C MET A 1 9.31 -21.14 10.32
N LEU A 2 9.44 -20.88 11.64
CA LEU A 2 9.12 -19.58 12.26
C LEU A 2 9.90 -18.37 11.70
N PHE A 3 11.18 -18.55 11.34
CA PHE A 3 12.01 -17.47 10.78
C PHE A 3 11.51 -16.93 9.44
N LEU A 4 11.06 -17.79 8.52
CA LEU A 4 10.53 -17.36 7.23
C LEU A 4 9.26 -16.54 7.41
N LEU A 5 8.41 -16.95 8.35
CA LEU A 5 7.18 -16.25 8.69
C LEU A 5 7.46 -14.85 9.25
N ALA A 6 8.46 -14.72 10.13
CA ALA A 6 8.90 -13.44 10.66
C ALA A 6 9.47 -12.50 9.59
N ILE A 7 10.19 -13.03 8.60
CA ILE A 7 10.71 -12.22 7.47
C ILE A 7 9.57 -11.73 6.59
N VAL A 8 8.60 -12.60 6.27
CA VAL A 8 7.42 -12.20 5.46
C VAL A 8 6.61 -11.15 6.19
N VAL A 9 6.32 -11.33 7.48
CA VAL A 9 5.58 -10.35 8.29
C VAL A 9 6.40 -9.07 8.49
N GLY A 10 7.71 -9.16 8.68
CA GLY A 10 8.61 -8.02 8.82
C GLY A 10 8.68 -7.19 7.55
N LEU A 11 8.81 -7.82 6.38
CA LEU A 11 8.70 -7.15 5.09
C LEU A 11 7.29 -6.57 4.90
N PHE A 12 6.25 -7.31 5.27
CA PHE A 12 4.87 -6.82 5.17
C PHE A 12 4.62 -5.57 6.04
N LEU A 13 5.20 -5.52 7.24
CA LEU A 13 5.10 -4.37 8.16
C LEU A 13 6.04 -3.22 7.79
N TRP A 14 7.21 -3.50 7.20
CA TRP A 14 8.10 -2.45 6.70
C TRP A 14 7.55 -1.80 5.44
N LEU A 15 7.05 -2.61 4.50
CA LEU A 15 6.42 -2.11 3.26
C LEU A 15 5.04 -1.48 3.50
N ARG A 16 4.47 -1.58 4.71
CA ARG A 16 3.33 -0.75 5.09
C ARG A 16 3.80 0.71 5.09
N PRO A 17 3.22 1.58 4.25
CA PRO A 17 3.50 3.00 4.36
C PRO A 17 3.11 3.43 5.77
N LYS A 18 4.08 3.99 6.53
CA LYS A 18 3.74 4.73 7.74
C LYS A 18 2.79 5.82 7.28
N MET A 19 1.50 5.66 7.61
CA MET A 19 0.49 6.70 7.42
C MET A 19 1.12 7.98 7.98
N LYS A 20 1.54 8.88 7.09
CA LYS A 20 1.87 10.23 7.48
C LYS A 20 0.50 10.81 7.76
N THR A 21 0.04 10.71 9.00
CA THR A 21 -1.22 11.32 9.44
C THR A 21 -1.27 12.72 8.83
N PRO A 22 -2.11 12.96 7.81
CA PRO A 22 -2.25 14.31 7.32
C PRO A 22 -2.80 15.13 8.49
N PRO A 23 -2.34 16.38 8.66
CA PRO A 23 -2.91 17.26 9.67
C PRO A 23 -4.44 17.27 9.52
N PRO A 24 -5.21 17.35 10.63
CA PRO A 24 -6.66 17.24 10.58
C PRO A 24 -7.22 18.38 9.73
N LYS A 25 -7.55 18.08 8.47
CA LYS A 25 -8.34 18.94 7.61
C LYS A 25 -9.78 18.43 7.70
N ASN A 26 -10.58 19.27 8.33
CA ASN A 26 -12.00 19.09 8.61
C ASN A 26 -12.80 19.03 7.31
N ASP A 27 -12.83 17.89 6.62
CA ASP A 27 -13.75 17.68 5.50
C ASP A 27 -14.36 16.29 5.60
N SER A 28 -15.56 16.23 6.19
CA SER A 28 -16.36 15.05 6.49
C SER A 28 -16.92 14.30 5.25
N ASN A 29 -16.22 14.29 4.13
CA ASN A 29 -16.68 13.55 2.93
C ASN A 29 -15.57 13.18 1.93
N ALA A 30 -14.31 13.13 2.34
CA ALA A 30 -13.31 12.43 1.54
C ALA A 30 -13.46 10.93 1.82
N GLU A 31 -14.40 10.27 1.13
CA GLU A 31 -14.39 8.82 0.99
C GLU A 31 -13.03 8.46 0.38
N LEU A 32 -12.09 8.08 1.25
CA LEU A 32 -10.75 7.67 0.85
C LEU A 32 -10.93 6.36 0.12
N ASP A 33 -11.12 6.44 -1.20
CA ASP A 33 -11.28 5.27 -2.05
C ASP A 33 -10.08 4.34 -1.82
N MET A 34 -10.33 3.19 -1.21
CA MET A 34 -9.32 2.24 -0.78
C MET A 34 -9.11 1.22 -1.88
N LEU A 35 -8.01 1.37 -2.62
CA LEU A 35 -7.64 0.52 -3.73
C LEU A 35 -6.76 -0.64 -3.25
N GLU A 36 -6.98 -1.83 -3.79
CA GLU A 36 -6.19 -3.01 -3.48
C GLU A 36 -4.90 -3.05 -4.33
N CYS A 37 -3.76 -3.28 -3.67
CA CYS A 37 -2.48 -3.47 -4.34
C CYS A 37 -2.47 -4.79 -5.12
N ALA A 38 -2.18 -4.73 -6.42
CA ALA A 38 -2.15 -5.89 -7.31
C ALA A 38 -1.11 -6.95 -6.90
N HIS A 39 -0.02 -6.55 -6.22
CA HIS A 39 1.06 -7.45 -5.81
C HIS A 39 0.84 -8.12 -4.45
N CYS A 40 0.67 -7.33 -3.39
CA CYS A 40 0.63 -7.82 -2.01
C CYS A 40 -0.78 -7.79 -1.38
N LYS A 41 -1.81 -7.43 -2.16
CA LYS A 41 -3.22 -7.45 -1.74
C LYS A 41 -3.55 -6.58 -0.53
N THR A 42 -2.72 -5.56 -0.28
CA THR A 42 -2.95 -4.57 0.78
C THR A 42 -3.79 -3.41 0.25
N TYR A 43 -4.56 -2.76 1.12
CA TYR A 43 -5.36 -1.59 0.73
C TYR A 43 -4.55 -0.31 0.91
N VAL A 44 -4.56 0.53 -0.12
CA VAL A 44 -3.91 1.85 -0.18
C VAL A 44 -4.95 2.89 -0.58
N THR A 45 -4.85 4.10 -0.06
CA THR A 45 -5.77 5.18 -0.44
C THR A 45 -5.47 5.61 -1.88
N SER A 46 -6.50 5.97 -2.65
CA SER A 46 -6.36 6.43 -4.03
C SER A 46 -5.41 7.62 -4.20
N GLN A 47 -5.25 8.45 -3.17
CA GLN A 47 -4.33 9.59 -3.17
C GLN A 47 -2.85 9.19 -3.03
N GLU A 48 -2.55 8.05 -2.39
CA GLU A 48 -1.19 7.55 -2.19
C GLU A 48 -0.86 6.34 -3.06
N ALA A 49 -1.87 5.78 -3.73
CA ALA A 49 -1.76 4.67 -4.66
C ALA A 49 -0.84 5.02 -5.84
N ILE A 50 0.04 4.09 -6.20
CA ILE A 50 0.86 4.21 -7.41
C ILE A 50 0.13 3.46 -8.52
N HIS A 51 -0.33 4.21 -9.52
CA HIS A 51 -0.98 3.66 -10.70
C HIS A 51 0.06 3.44 -11.80
N SER A 52 0.15 2.22 -12.31
CA SER A 52 1.01 1.90 -13.45
C SER A 52 0.39 0.80 -14.29
N GLN A 53 0.35 1.01 -15.61
CA GLN A 53 -0.16 0.04 -16.59
C GLN A 53 -1.58 -0.50 -16.27
N GLY A 54 -2.42 0.31 -15.63
CA GLY A 54 -3.78 -0.09 -15.21
C GLY A 54 -3.86 -0.82 -13.87
N CYS A 55 -2.72 -1.04 -13.20
CA CYS A 55 -2.66 -1.65 -11.88
C CYS A 55 -2.32 -0.65 -10.78
N VAL A 56 -2.77 -0.96 -9.58
CA VAL A 56 -2.56 -0.17 -8.37
C VAL A 56 -1.54 -0.85 -7.47
N TYR A 57 -0.59 -0.08 -6.96
CA TYR A 57 0.47 -0.56 -6.07
C TYR A 57 0.60 0.31 -4.83
N CYS A 58 0.89 -0.32 -3.69
CA CYS A 58 1.15 0.38 -2.43
C CYS A 58 2.54 1.02 -2.35
N SER A 59 3.49 0.61 -3.20
CA SER A 59 4.87 1.09 -3.18
C SER A 59 5.59 0.88 -4.52
N LYS A 60 6.65 1.66 -4.76
CA LYS A 60 7.51 1.52 -5.95
C LYS A 60 8.23 0.16 -6.00
N ALA A 61 8.48 -0.45 -4.84
CA ALA A 61 9.04 -1.79 -4.77
C ALA A 61 8.05 -2.81 -5.36
N CYS A 62 6.78 -2.79 -4.93
CA CYS A 62 5.74 -3.66 -5.50
C CYS A 62 5.58 -3.43 -7.01
N LEU A 63 5.60 -2.17 -7.46
CA LEU A 63 5.59 -1.85 -8.89
C LEU A 63 6.75 -2.48 -9.67
N LYS A 64 7.95 -2.53 -9.08
CA LYS A 64 9.15 -3.05 -9.75
C LYS A 64 9.22 -4.59 -9.69
N GLU A 65 8.78 -5.18 -8.60
CA GLU A 65 8.79 -6.62 -8.36
C GLU A 65 7.62 -7.34 -9.05
N SER A 66 6.63 -6.60 -9.53
CA SER A 66 5.48 -7.16 -10.23
C SER A 66 5.19 -6.42 -11.53
N ALA A 67 5.19 -7.17 -12.63
CA ALA A 67 4.53 -6.77 -13.84
C ALA A 67 3.07 -7.17 -13.71
N CYS A 68 2.18 -6.18 -13.78
CA CYS A 68 0.92 -6.44 -14.46
C CYS A 68 1.20 -6.59 -15.96
#